data_AF-Q064A2-F1
#
_entry.id   AF-Q064A2-F1
#
_cell.length_a   1.000
_cell.length_b   1.000
_cell.length_c   1.000
_cell.angle_alpha   90.00
_cell.angle_beta   90.00
_cell.angle_gamma   90.00
#
_symmetry.space_group_name_H-M   'P 1'
#
loop_
_entity.id
_entity.type
_entity.pdbx_description
1 polymer ?
#
loop_
_entity_poly.entity_id
_entity_poly.type
_entity_poly.pdbx_seq_one_letter_code
_entity_poly.pdbx_strand_id
1 'polypeptide(L)'
;MCSGLDVNAQGFEGLESDSIQCLQTGNRSICQRALDKAEVLQRLASTRQAYPCQTMLLGVQADLILQQLGDGRGDLAISDLEAARRGCPGL
;
A
#
# COMPACT_ATOMS: atom_id res chain seq x y z
N MET A 1 3.41 -22.18 17.23
CA MET A 1 1.98 -21.80 17.16
C MET A 1 1.83 -20.87 15.97
N CYS A 2 1.19 -21.35 14.89
CA CYS A 2 1.03 -20.60 13.65
C CYS A 2 -0.30 -19.86 13.67
N SER A 3 -0.29 -18.57 14.00
CA SER A 3 -1.45 -17.68 13.89
C SER A 3 -1.49 -17.07 12.49
N GLY A 4 -1.99 -17.83 11.52
CA GLY A 4 -1.90 -17.50 10.09
C GLY A 4 -3.19 -17.09 9.40
N LEU A 5 -4.29 -16.82 10.12
CA LEU A 5 -5.62 -16.68 9.50
C LEU A 5 -6.36 -15.34 9.74
N ASP A 6 -5.85 -14.42 10.57
CA ASP A 6 -6.50 -13.11 10.80
C ASP A 6 -5.75 -11.90 10.22
N VAL A 7 -4.58 -12.10 9.59
CA VAL A 7 -3.69 -11.00 9.14
C VAL A 7 -4.11 -10.41 7.78
N ASN A 8 -5.04 -11.05 7.07
CA ASN A 8 -5.22 -10.88 5.63
C ASN A 8 -6.30 -9.85 5.22
N ALA A 9 -7.19 -9.44 6.15
CA ALA A 9 -8.12 -8.31 5.95
C ALA A 9 -7.62 -7.04 6.67
N GLN A 10 -6.89 -7.23 7.78
CA GLN A 10 -6.18 -6.17 8.49
C GLN A 10 -4.97 -5.63 7.70
N GLY A 11 -4.43 -6.43 6.76
CA GLY A 11 -3.25 -6.12 5.95
C GLY A 11 -3.45 -4.88 5.09
N PHE A 12 -4.41 -4.92 4.16
CA PHE A 12 -4.68 -3.77 3.29
C PHE A 12 -5.36 -2.61 4.01
N GLU A 13 -6.26 -2.86 4.97
CA GLU A 13 -6.90 -1.77 5.74
C GLU A 13 -5.86 -0.94 6.50
N GLY A 14 -4.86 -1.61 7.09
CA GLY A 14 -3.73 -0.96 7.74
C GLY A 14 -2.85 -0.18 6.77
N LEU A 15 -2.68 -0.66 5.52
CA LEU A 15 -1.98 0.08 4.46
C LEU A 15 -2.78 1.31 4.03
N GLU A 16 -4.08 1.17 3.82
CA GLU A 16 -4.95 2.20 3.28
C GLU A 16 -4.96 3.45 4.18
N SER A 17 -5.14 3.26 5.50
CA SER A 17 -5.20 4.37 6.44
C SER A 17 -3.90 5.19 6.48
N ASP A 18 -2.74 4.54 6.61
CA ASP A 18 -1.44 5.24 6.60
C ASP A 18 -1.13 5.84 5.22
N SER A 19 -1.56 5.19 4.12
CA SER A 19 -1.36 5.71 2.76
C SER A 19 -2.16 6.97 2.51
N ILE A 20 -3.45 7.00 2.86
CA ILE A 20 -4.29 8.21 2.75
C ILE A 20 -3.67 9.34 3.55
N GLN A 21 -3.24 9.07 4.78
CA GLN A 21 -2.65 10.10 5.62
C GLN A 21 -1.29 10.59 5.08
N CYS A 22 -0.46 9.70 4.51
CA CYS A 22 0.75 10.12 3.79
C CYS A 22 0.40 11.01 2.59
N LEU A 23 -0.50 10.54 1.71
CA LEU A 23 -0.92 11.24 0.48
C LEU A 23 -1.52 12.62 0.76
N GLN A 24 -2.15 12.82 1.91
CA GLN A 24 -2.69 14.11 2.33
C GLN A 24 -1.66 15.04 2.97
N THR A 25 -0.71 14.50 3.75
CA THR A 25 0.14 15.32 4.63
C THR A 25 1.60 15.41 4.19
N GLY A 26 2.08 14.46 3.38
CA GLY A 26 3.50 14.28 3.09
C GLY A 26 4.35 14.01 4.33
N ASN A 27 3.75 13.66 5.47
CA ASN A 27 4.51 13.45 6.70
C ASN A 27 5.43 12.23 6.55
N ARG A 28 6.74 12.49 6.57
CA ARG A 28 7.79 11.48 6.37
C ARG A 28 7.62 10.22 7.21
N SER A 29 7.26 10.36 8.49
CA SER A 29 7.12 9.20 9.39
C SER A 29 5.91 8.33 9.03
N ILE A 30 4.85 8.95 8.51
CA ILE A 30 3.61 8.28 8.11
C ILE A 30 3.82 7.61 6.75
N CYS A 31 4.43 8.31 5.81
CA CYS A 31 4.81 7.76 4.51
C CYS A 31 5.74 6.55 4.65
N GLN A 32 6.72 6.59 5.56
CA GLN A 32 7.58 5.43 5.81
C GLN A 32 6.79 4.20 6.30
N ARG A 33 5.84 4.38 7.23
CA ARG A 33 5.00 3.26 7.69
C ARG A 33 4.12 2.71 6.57
N ALA A 34 3.55 3.58 5.74
CA ALA A 34 2.78 3.17 4.57
C ALA A 34 3.64 2.36 3.59
N LEU A 35 4.87 2.80 3.33
CA LEU A 35 5.83 2.08 2.49
C LEU A 35 6.20 0.70 3.04
N ASP A 36 6.48 0.61 4.34
CA ASP A 36 6.83 -0.67 4.98
C ASP A 36 5.66 -1.68 4.86
N LYS A 37 4.42 -1.22 5.07
CA LYS A 37 3.21 -2.05 4.90
C LYS A 37 2.99 -2.45 3.45
N ALA A 38 3.18 -1.52 2.51
CA ALA A 38 3.03 -1.80 1.08
C ALA A 38 4.06 -2.83 0.60
N GLU A 39 5.27 -2.80 1.12
CA GLU A 39 6.33 -3.77 0.81
C GLU A 39 5.99 -5.17 1.35
N VAL A 40 5.44 -5.27 2.57
CA VAL A 40 4.98 -6.55 3.12
C VAL A 40 3.91 -7.18 2.21
N LEU A 41 2.91 -6.39 1.80
CA LEU A 41 1.87 -6.88 0.91
C LEU A 41 2.39 -7.20 -0.50
N GLN A 42 3.35 -6.41 -1.01
CA GLN A 42 3.96 -6.62 -2.32
C GLN A 42 4.71 -7.97 -2.35
N ARG A 43 5.45 -8.29 -1.29
CA ARG A 43 6.15 -9.58 -1.14
C ARG A 43 5.19 -10.73 -0.98
N LEU A 44 4.09 -10.54 -0.24
CA LEU A 44 3.02 -11.52 -0.11
C LEU A 44 2.36 -11.81 -1.47
N ALA A 45 2.07 -10.77 -2.25
CA ALA A 45 1.55 -10.90 -3.60
C ALA A 45 2.52 -11.69 -4.50
N SER A 46 3.81 -11.36 -4.45
CA SER A 46 4.86 -12.09 -5.18
C SER A 46 4.94 -13.56 -4.78
N THR A 47 4.90 -13.86 -3.48
CA THR A 47 4.92 -15.23 -2.94
C THR A 47 3.71 -16.05 -3.40
N ARG A 48 2.54 -15.40 -3.52
CA ARG A 48 1.31 -16.00 -4.03
C ARG A 48 1.21 -15.98 -5.56
N GLN A 49 2.24 -15.51 -6.26
CA GLN A 49 2.25 -15.31 -7.72
C GLN A 49 1.12 -14.39 -8.23
N ALA A 50 0.58 -13.54 -7.35
CA ALA A 50 -0.40 -12.51 -7.68
C ALA A 50 0.31 -11.30 -8.28
N TYR A 51 0.98 -11.48 -9.42
CA TYR A 51 1.81 -10.45 -10.07
C TYR A 51 1.06 -9.15 -10.41
N PRO A 52 -0.22 -9.17 -10.83
CA PRO A 52 -0.97 -7.92 -10.98
C PRO A 52 -1.05 -7.11 -9.68
N CYS A 53 -1.26 -7.79 -8.54
CA CYS A 53 -1.26 -7.15 -7.22
C CYS A 53 0.10 -6.64 -6.81
N GLN A 54 1.15 -7.42 -7.09
CA GLN A 54 2.52 -6.98 -6.86
C GLN A 54 2.81 -5.67 -7.61
N THR A 55 2.44 -5.59 -8.89
CA THR A 55 2.65 -4.38 -9.71
C THR A 55 1.83 -3.19 -9.22
N MET A 56 0.56 -3.39 -8.84
CA MET A 56 -0.24 -2.30 -8.28
C MET A 56 0.34 -1.78 -6.96
N LEU A 57 0.81 -2.67 -6.08
CA LEU A 57 1.46 -2.28 -4.82
C LEU A 57 2.79 -1.55 -5.05
N LEU A 58 3.56 -1.92 -6.08
CA LEU A 58 4.73 -1.15 -6.49
C LEU A 58 4.36 0.27 -6.96
N GLY A 59 3.23 0.42 -7.67
CA GLY A 59 2.68 1.73 -8.03
C GLY A 59 2.34 2.58 -6.80
N VAL A 60 1.62 1.99 -5.83
CA VAL A 60 1.31 2.65 -4.55
C VAL A 60 2.59 3.08 -3.81
N GLN A 61 3.62 2.22 -3.75
CA GLN A 61 4.91 2.59 -3.14
C GLN A 61 5.55 3.80 -3.85
N ALA A 62 5.51 3.84 -5.19
CA ALA A 62 6.03 4.98 -5.94
C ALA A 62 5.27 6.28 -5.62
N ASP A 63 3.94 6.22 -5.53
CA ASP A 63 3.12 7.38 -5.18
C ASP A 63 3.44 7.91 -3.77
N LEU A 64 3.63 7.02 -2.80
CA LEU A 64 4.01 7.37 -1.43
C LEU A 64 5.39 8.01 -1.36
N ILE A 65 6.36 7.50 -2.13
CA ILE A 65 7.71 8.08 -2.24
C ILE A 65 7.63 9.49 -2.83
N LEU A 66 6.91 9.65 -3.95
CA LEU A 66 6.76 10.94 -4.60
C LEU A 66 6.09 11.96 -3.69
N GLN A 67 5.03 11.56 -2.97
CA GLN A 67 4.40 12.42 -1.97
C GLN A 67 5.38 12.83 -0.87
N GLN A 68 6.15 11.89 -0.34
CA GLN A 68 7.14 12.16 0.71
C GLN A 68 8.23 13.15 0.25
N LEU A 69 8.55 13.16 -1.06
CA LEU A 69 9.51 14.07 -1.67
C LEU A 69 8.90 15.45 -2.03
N GLY A 70 7.58 15.61 -1.91
CA GLY A 70 6.87 16.83 -2.29
C GLY A 70 6.37 16.86 -3.74
N ASP A 71 6.55 15.76 -4.49
CA ASP A 71 6.15 15.58 -5.89
C ASP A 71 4.87 14.73 -6.02
N GLY A 72 4.00 14.83 -5.01
CA GLY A 72 2.77 14.07 -4.92
C GLY A 72 1.84 14.23 -6.12
N ARG A 73 1.17 13.13 -6.51
CA ARG A 73 0.18 13.12 -7.60
C ARG A 73 -1.24 13.47 -7.14
N GLY A 74 -1.40 13.91 -5.89
CA GLY A 74 -2.68 14.31 -5.30
C GLY A 74 -3.74 13.21 -5.40
N ASP A 75 -4.95 13.57 -5.86
CA ASP A 75 -6.10 12.68 -5.95
C ASP A 75 -5.87 11.44 -6.83
N LEU A 76 -4.95 11.51 -7.80
CA LEU A 76 -4.60 10.35 -8.62
C LEU A 76 -3.98 9.23 -7.80
N ALA A 77 -3.11 9.54 -6.84
CA ALA A 77 -2.49 8.55 -5.96
C ALA A 77 -3.51 7.87 -5.04
N ILE A 78 -4.53 8.61 -4.60
CA ILE A 78 -5.63 8.05 -3.80
C ILE A 78 -6.47 7.11 -4.66
N SER A 79 -6.78 7.49 -5.91
CA SER A 79 -7.47 6.61 -6.86
C SER A 79 -6.68 5.32 -7.16
N ASP A 80 -5.36 5.43 -7.35
CA ASP A 80 -4.47 4.29 -7.61
C ASP A 80 -4.44 3.34 -6.39
N LEU A 81 -4.39 3.88 -5.17
CA LEU A 81 -4.52 3.11 -3.92
C LEU A 81 -5.86 2.36 -3.83
N GLU A 82 -6.98 3.02 -4.13
CA GLU A 82 -8.29 2.37 -4.11
C GLU A 82 -8.42 1.28 -5.18
N ALA A 83 -7.84 1.50 -6.36
CA ALA A 83 -7.80 0.51 -7.43
C ALA A 83 -7.01 -0.73 -6.99
N ALA A 84 -5.87 -0.54 -6.32
CA ALA A 84 -5.10 -1.63 -5.73
C ALA A 84 -5.92 -2.39 -4.68
N ARG A 85 -6.64 -1.70 -3.79
CA ARG A 85 -7.52 -2.34 -2.79
C ARG A 85 -8.58 -3.22 -3.43
N ARG A 86 -9.28 -2.70 -4.44
CA ARG A 86 -10.34 -3.43 -5.16
C ARG A 86 -9.78 -4.59 -5.99
N GLY A 87 -8.61 -4.41 -6.59
CA GLY A 87 -7.96 -5.38 -7.46
C GLY A 87 -7.26 -6.52 -6.72
N CYS A 88 -7.04 -6.38 -5.41
CA CYS A 88 -6.29 -7.32 -4.59
C CYS A 88 -7.07 -7.87 -3.39
N PRO A 89 -8.25 -8.49 -3.60
CA PRO A 89 -9.01 -9.05 -2.50
C PRO A 89 -8.21 -10.17 -1.80
N GLY A 90 -8.09 -10.08 -0.47
CA GLY A 90 -7.41 -11.07 0.34
C GLY A 90 -5.88 -10.92 0.43
N LEU A 91 -5.34 -9.76 0.06
CA LEU A 91 -4.11 -9.20 0.63
C LEU A 91 -4.49 -8.15 1.69
#